data_AF-A0A379E3A5-F1
#
_entry.id   AF-A0A379E3A5-F1
#
_cell.length_a   1.000
_cell.length_b   1.000
_cell.length_c   1.000
_cell.angle_alpha   90.00
_cell.angle_beta   90.00
_cell.angle_gamma   90.00
#
_symmetry.space_group_name_H-M   'P 1'
#
loop_
_entity.id
_entity.type
_entity.pdbx_description
1 polymer ?
#
loop_
_entity_poly.entity_id
_entity_poly.type
_entity_poly.pdbx_seq_one_letter_code
_entity_poly.pdbx_strand_id
1 'polypeptide(L)' 'MKKILFSLALALSLGVVAPQTVAAKSSSKIEVTEIKHHDGYDEVTFSDGSYGFFFEDGTYTIYIKP' A
#
# COMPACT_ATOMS: atom_id res chain seq x y z
N MET A 1 -27.13 -62.12 -11.24
CA MET A 1 -25.90 -62.56 -10.54
C MET A 1 -24.78 -61.57 -10.82
N LYS A 2 -23.88 -61.42 -9.84
CA LYS A 2 -22.59 -60.68 -9.87
C LYS A 2 -22.64 -59.15 -9.79
N LYS A 3 -22.32 -58.69 -8.57
CA LYS A 3 -21.95 -57.34 -8.16
C LYS A 3 -20.70 -56.91 -8.94
N ILE A 4 -20.77 -55.77 -9.63
CA ILE A 4 -19.60 -55.18 -10.28
C ILE A 4 -18.84 -54.41 -9.18
N LEU A 5 -17.61 -54.85 -8.92
CA LEU A 5 -16.63 -54.13 -8.13
C LEU A 5 -16.22 -52.87 -8.91
N PHE A 6 -16.37 -51.70 -8.30
CA PHE A 6 -15.68 -50.49 -8.76
C PHE A 6 -14.78 -49.96 -7.65
N SER A 7 -13.51 -49.85 -8.03
CA SER A 7 -12.37 -49.49 -7.23
C SER A 7 -12.40 -48.03 -6.75
N LEU A 8 -11.86 -47.85 -5.54
CA LEU A 8 -10.95 -46.79 -5.09
C LEU A 8 -10.76 -45.57 -6.01
N ALA A 9 -11.22 -44.39 -5.59
CA ALA A 9 -10.49 -43.10 -5.57
C ALA A 9 -11.45 -41.90 -5.44
N LEU A 10 -11.32 -41.09 -4.38
CA LEU A 10 -11.77 -39.68 -4.33
C LEU A 10 -11.30 -39.07 -2.99
N ALA A 11 -10.62 -37.94 -2.87
CA ALA A 11 -10.01 -36.99 -3.79
C ALA A 11 -8.97 -36.19 -2.99
N LEU A 12 -7.88 -35.77 -3.66
CA LEU A 12 -7.02 -34.71 -3.17
C LEU A 12 -7.87 -33.43 -3.06
N SER A 13 -8.21 -32.99 -1.86
CA SER A 13 -8.74 -31.65 -1.64
C SER A 13 -8.14 -31.00 -0.40
N LEU A 14 -6.81 -31.08 -0.29
CA LEU A 14 -6.09 -30.00 0.38
C LEU A 14 -6.12 -28.83 -0.58
N GLY A 15 -7.19 -28.03 -0.50
CA GLY A 15 -7.24 -26.73 -1.13
C GLY A 15 -6.04 -25.94 -0.65
N VAL A 16 -4.99 -25.90 -1.46
CA VAL A 16 -3.92 -24.93 -1.31
C VAL A 16 -4.60 -23.59 -1.47
N VAL A 17 -4.86 -22.91 -0.36
CA VAL A 17 -5.23 -21.50 -0.38
C VAL A 17 -4.00 -20.79 -0.90
N ALA A 18 -3.99 -20.52 -2.21
CA ALA A 18 -2.94 -19.73 -2.82
C ALA A 18 -2.86 -18.40 -2.06
N PRO A 19 -1.66 -17.91 -1.70
CA PRO A 19 -1.51 -16.60 -1.08
C PRO A 19 -2.20 -15.58 -1.98
N GLN A 20 -3.22 -14.89 -1.46
CA GLN A 20 -3.80 -13.77 -2.15
C GLN A 20 -2.72 -12.69 -2.16
N THR A 21 -1.96 -12.62 -3.26
CA THR A 21 -1.10 -11.47 -3.54
C THR A 21 -2.02 -10.30 -3.73
N VAL A 22 -2.34 -9.60 -2.63
CA VAL A 22 -2.87 -8.26 -2.70
C VAL A 22 -1.76 -7.44 -3.33
N ALA A 23 -1.88 -7.15 -4.63
CA ALA A 23 -1.03 -6.17 -5.26
C ALA A 23 -1.13 -4.91 -4.41
N ALA A 24 -0.04 -4.57 -3.70
CA ALA A 24 0.04 -3.31 -2.99
C ALA A 24 -0.32 -2.24 -4.01
N LYS A 25 -1.46 -1.56 -3.80
CA LYS A 25 -1.91 -0.44 -4.63
C LYS A 25 -0.68 0.44 -4.79
N SER A 26 -0.15 0.52 -6.01
CA SER A 26 1.09 1.24 -6.33
C SER A 26 1.01 2.58 -5.61
N SER A 27 1.74 2.73 -4.51
CA SER A 27 1.81 4.00 -3.80
C SER A 27 2.59 4.89 -4.76
N SER A 28 1.89 5.69 -5.54
CA SER A 28 2.50 6.72 -6.36
C SER A 28 3.50 7.45 -5.46
N LYS A 29 4.77 7.40 -5.84
CA LYS A 29 5.85 8.01 -5.06
C LYS A 29 5.52 9.49 -4.92
N ILE A 30 5.28 9.92 -3.68
CA ILE A 30 5.09 11.34 -3.36
C ILE A 30 6.49 11.93 -3.23
N GLU A 31 6.76 12.97 -4.01
CA GLU A 31 8.05 13.64 -4.07
C GLU A 31 7.87 15.11 -3.68
N VAL A 32 8.91 15.72 -3.15
CA VAL A 32 8.94 17.16 -2.89
C VAL A 32 9.16 17.88 -4.22
N THR A 33 8.31 18.84 -4.55
CA THR A 33 8.41 19.63 -5.78
C THR A 33 8.91 21.05 -5.54
N GLU A 34 8.68 21.61 -4.35
CA GLU A 34 9.10 22.96 -3.98
C GLU A 34 9.39 23.05 -2.48
N ILE A 35 10.40 23.84 -2.12
CA ILE A 35 10.70 24.23 -0.74
C ILE A 35 10.89 25.75 -0.72
N LYS A 36 10.18 26.44 0.16
CA LYS A 36 10.38 27.86 0.47
C LYS A 36 10.84 28.00 1.91
N HIS A 37 11.96 28.69 2.07
CA HIS A 37 12.55 28.94 3.39
C HIS A 37 11.96 30.21 3.99
N HIS A 38 11.50 30.11 5.24
CA HIS A 38 11.03 31.21 6.06
C HIS A 38 11.82 31.26 7.36
N ASP A 39 11.74 32.39 8.07
CA ASP A 39 12.32 32.50 9.41
C ASP A 39 11.56 31.56 10.37
N GLY A 40 12.25 30.50 10.84
CA GLY A 40 11.69 29.50 11.76
C GLY A 40 10.98 28.29 11.13
N TYR A 41 10.78 28.23 9.81
CA TYR A 41 10.20 27.05 9.14
C TYR A 41 10.43 26.99 7.62
N ASP A 42 10.26 25.79 7.06
CA ASP A 42 10.19 25.53 5.62
C ASP A 42 8.76 25.18 5.18
N GLU A 43 8.26 25.85 4.15
CA GLU A 43 7.04 25.48 3.43
C GLU A 43 7.39 24.52 2.28
N VAL A 44 6.77 23.34 2.26
CA VAL A 44 7.09 22.26 1.33
C VAL A 44 5.86 21.85 0.54
N THR A 45 5.98 21.81 -0.79
CA THR A 45 4.93 21.34 -1.70
C THR A 45 5.27 19.94 -2.21
N PHE A 46 4.29 19.06 -2.25
CA PHE A 46 4.43 17.68 -2.70
C PHE A 46 3.78 17.45 -4.08
N SER A 47 4.25 16.42 -4.80
CA SER A 47 3.81 16.08 -6.16
C SER A 47 2.33 15.65 -6.25
N ASP A 48 1.73 15.24 -5.14
CA ASP A 48 0.30 14.91 -5.03
C ASP A 48 -0.59 16.14 -4.77
N GLY A 49 0.02 17.33 -4.64
CA GLY A 49 -0.66 18.58 -4.32
C GLY A 49 -0.94 18.78 -2.83
N SER A 50 -0.48 17.88 -1.97
CA SER A 50 -0.37 18.12 -0.54
C SER A 50 0.71 19.17 -0.25
N TYR A 51 0.69 19.78 0.92
CA TYR A 51 1.73 20.71 1.37
C TYR A 51 2.00 20.56 2.87
N GLY A 52 3.15 21.03 3.35
CA GLY A 52 3.49 20.96 4.76
C GLY A 52 4.41 22.07 5.24
N PHE A 53 4.50 22.21 6.56
CA PHE A 53 5.40 23.12 7.26
C PHE A 53 6.34 22.32 8.14
N PHE A 54 7.65 22.57 8.02
CA PHE A 54 8.71 21.92 8.79
C PHE A 54 9.40 22.97 9.64
N PHE A 55 9.26 22.87 10.96
CA PHE A 55 9.76 23.86 11.91
C PHE A 55 11.16 23.48 12.40
N GLU A 56 11.95 24.47 12.83
CA GLU A 56 13.31 24.26 13.32
C GLU A 56 13.39 23.36 14.57
N ASP A 57 12.30 23.28 15.34
CA ASP A 57 12.19 22.41 16.51
C ASP A 57 11.95 20.93 16.14
N GLY A 58 11.88 20.61 14.84
CA GLY A 58 11.64 19.27 14.30
C GLY A 58 10.17 18.90 14.17
N THR A 59 9.24 19.77 14.56
CA THR A 59 7.81 19.58 14.35
C THR A 59 7.48 19.70 12.87
N TYR A 60 6.55 18.88 12.38
CA TYR A 60 6.01 19.02 11.04
C TYR A 60 4.49 18.91 11.02
N THR A 61 3.85 19.70 10.16
CA THR A 61 2.41 19.61 9.88
C THR A 61 2.23 19.40 8.38
N ILE A 62 1.47 18.39 7.99
CA ILE A 62 1.20 18.06 6.58
C ILE A 62 -0.30 18.11 6.34
N TYR A 63 -0.71 18.86 5.32
CA TYR A 63 -2.08 18.96 4.84
C TYR A 63 -2.21 18.11 3.58
N ILE A 64 -2.97 17.04 3.71
CA ILE A 64 -3.19 16.08 2.63
C ILE A 64 -4.30 16.61 1.72
N LYS A 65 -4.05 16.63 0.42
CA LYS A 65 -5.10 16.92 -0.56
C LYS A 65 -6.10 15.76 -0.63
N PRO A 66 -7.43 16.03 -0.53
CA PRO A 66 -8.46 14.98 -0.59
C PRO A 66 -8.50 14.21 -1.90
#